data_AF-A0A7C6W7Z6-F1
#
_entry.id   AF-A0A7C6W7Z6-F1
#
_cell.length_a   1.000
_cell.length_b   1.000
_cell.length_c   1.000
_cell.angle_alpha   90.00
_cell.angle_beta   90.00
_cell.angle_gamma   90.00
#
_symmetry.space_group_name_H-M   'P 1'
#
loop_
_entity.id
_entity.type
_entity.pdbx_description
1 polymer ?
#
loop_
_entity_poly.entity_id
_entity_poly.type
_entity_poly.pdbx_seq_one_letter_code
_entity_poly.pdbx_strand_id
1 'polypeptide(L)' 'MTKVKMTAMMEGLIATAVEKISVLGWEDAKEDVQKIVEMVDDLESLWDSDGELTGIDWVAKILAAVEHAGGEIVEINI' A
#
# COMPACT_ATOMS: atom_id res chain seq x y z
N MET A 1 -5.31 -8.44 -15.60
CA MET A 1 -5.17 -7.04 -15.18
C MET A 1 -4.54 -6.22 -16.32
N THR A 2 -4.64 -4.88 -16.35
CA THR A 2 -3.85 -4.02 -17.25
C THR A 2 -3.01 -3.06 -16.44
N LYS A 3 -1.86 -2.63 -16.97
CA LYS A 3 -0.96 -1.67 -16.29
C LYS A 3 -1.71 -0.45 -15.76
N VAL A 4 -2.52 0.20 -16.61
CA VAL A 4 -3.30 1.39 -16.23
C VAL A 4 -4.26 1.12 -15.07
N LYS A 5 -4.98 -0.02 -15.10
CA LYS A 5 -5.97 -0.35 -14.06
C LYS A 5 -5.29 -0.71 -12.74
N MET A 6 -4.17 -1.44 -12.80
CA MET A 6 -3.39 -1.78 -11.61
C MET A 6 -2.78 -0.53 -10.98
N THR A 7 -2.08 0.29 -11.76
CA THR A 7 -1.47 1.53 -11.28
C THR A 7 -2.50 2.43 -10.60
N ALA A 8 -3.65 2.66 -11.23
CA ALA A 8 -4.71 3.48 -10.62
C ALA A 8 -5.25 2.88 -9.31
N MET A 9 -5.39 1.55 -9.24
CA MET A 9 -5.85 0.89 -8.02
C MET A 9 -4.82 1.01 -6.89
N MET A 10 -3.56 0.69 -7.17
CA MET A 10 -2.49 0.74 -6.17
C MET A 10 -2.27 2.18 -5.67
N GLU A 11 -2.28 3.17 -6.56
CA GLU A 11 -2.20 4.59 -6.16
C GLU A 11 -3.40 5.02 -5.31
N GLY A 12 -4.60 4.53 -5.61
CA GLY A 12 -5.80 4.77 -4.80
C GLY A 12 -5.71 4.17 -3.39
N LEU A 13 -5.18 2.94 -3.27
CA LEU A 13 -4.95 2.28 -1.98
C LEU A 13 -3.93 3.04 -1.13
N ILE A 14 -2.80 3.44 -1.74
CA ILE A 14 -1.77 4.25 -1.08
C ILE A 14 -2.36 5.58 -0.59
N ALA A 15 -3.09 6.29 -1.44
CA ALA A 15 -3.74 7.54 -1.05
C ALA A 15 -4.73 7.34 0.11
N THR A 16 -5.45 6.22 0.12
CA THR A 16 -6.39 5.88 1.21
C THR A 16 -5.66 5.64 2.53
N ALA A 17 -4.52 4.94 2.52
CA ALA A 17 -3.71 4.73 3.72
C ALA A 17 -3.18 6.06 4.27
N VAL A 18 -2.63 6.92 3.41
CA VAL A 18 -2.13 8.26 3.79
C VAL A 18 -3.25 9.13 4.38
N GLU A 19 -4.43 9.12 3.77
CA GLU A 19 -5.58 9.91 4.24
C GLU A 19 -6.06 9.41 5.62
N LYS A 20 -6.12 8.09 5.83
CA LYS A 20 -6.49 7.52 7.13
C LYS A 20 -5.55 8.01 8.24
N ILE A 21 -4.24 8.00 7.99
CA ILE A 21 -3.25 8.50 8.95
C ILE A 21 -3.45 10.01 9.18
N SER A 22 -3.66 10.77 8.11
CA SER A 22 -3.82 12.23 8.17
C SER A 22 -5.08 12.66 8.94
N VAL A 23 -6.17 11.90 8.83
CA VAL A 23 -7.48 12.22 9.44
C VAL A 23 -7.60 11.69 10.86
N LEU A 24 -7.12 10.48 11.13
CA LEU A 24 -7.31 9.78 12.40
C LEU A 24 -6.09 9.87 13.32
N GLY A 25 -4.90 10.13 12.78
CA GLY A 25 -3.63 9.88 13.45
C GLY A 25 -3.24 8.40 13.42
N TRP A 26 -1.94 8.13 13.64
CA TRP A 26 -1.38 6.78 13.48
C TRP A 26 -2.05 5.72 14.35
N GLU A 27 -2.26 5.99 15.65
CA GLU A 27 -2.79 5.01 16.60
C GLU A 27 -4.16 4.46 16.19
N ASP A 28 -5.03 5.33 15.69
CA ASP A 28 -6.39 4.96 15.26
C ASP A 28 -6.42 4.45 13.82
N ALA A 29 -5.42 4.77 13.00
CA ALA A 29 -5.33 4.34 11.60
C ALA A 29 -4.63 2.99 11.40
N LYS A 30 -3.76 2.56 12.32
CA LYS A 30 -2.79 1.47 12.09
C LYS A 30 -3.40 0.15 11.62
N GLU A 31 -4.53 -0.29 12.21
CA GLU A 31 -5.16 -1.57 11.85
C GLU A 31 -5.69 -1.54 10.41
N ASP A 32 -6.29 -0.40 10.01
CA ASP A 32 -6.80 -0.23 8.67
C ASP A 32 -5.65 -0.06 7.65
N VAL A 33 -4.58 0.65 8.02
CA VAL A 33 -3.40 0.80 7.18
C VAL A 33 -2.72 -0.55 6.97
N GLN A 34 -2.59 -1.38 8.00
CA GLN A 34 -2.05 -2.75 7.87
C GLN A 34 -2.84 -3.58 6.87
N LYS A 35 -4.18 -3.59 6.96
CA LYS A 35 -5.05 -4.28 5.99
C LYS A 35 -4.88 -3.77 4.57
N ILE A 36 -4.63 -2.46 4.39
CA ILE A 36 -4.37 -1.90 3.05
C ILE A 36 -3.01 -2.36 2.53
N VAL A 37 -1.97 -2.40 3.38
CA VAL A 37 -0.64 -2.88 2.95
C VAL A 37 -0.69 -4.36 2.58
N GLU A 38 -1.33 -5.20 3.41
CA GLU A 38 -1.57 -6.63 3.09
C GLU A 38 -2.34 -6.78 1.77
N MET A 39 -3.35 -5.94 1.53
CA MET A 39 -4.10 -5.95 0.28
C MET A 39 -3.25 -5.52 -0.93
N VAL A 40 -2.32 -4.57 -0.77
CA VAL A 40 -1.39 -4.18 -1.83
C VAL A 40 -0.48 -5.36 -2.20
N ASP A 41 0.08 -6.04 -1.20
CA ASP A 41 0.93 -7.23 -1.39
C ASP A 41 0.17 -8.36 -2.10
N ASP A 42 -1.03 -8.69 -1.60
CA ASP A 42 -1.90 -9.71 -2.21
C ASP A 42 -2.22 -9.40 -3.68
N LEU A 43 -2.54 -8.14 -3.99
CA LEU A 43 -2.90 -7.73 -5.34
C LEU A 43 -1.69 -7.66 -6.28
N GLU A 44 -0.52 -7.28 -5.77
CA GLU A 44 0.75 -7.32 -6.50
C GLU A 44 1.09 -8.77 -6.86
N SER A 45 1.09 -9.66 -5.87
CA SER A 45 1.31 -11.10 -6.06
C SER A 45 0.25 -11.75 -6.97
N LEU A 46 -1.01 -11.33 -6.91
CA LEU A 46 -2.08 -11.90 -7.73
C LEU A 46 -2.04 -11.43 -9.19
N TRP A 47 -1.68 -10.18 -9.46
CA TRP A 47 -1.80 -9.57 -10.80
C TRP A 47 -0.50 -9.27 -11.51
N ASP A 48 0.61 -9.22 -10.79
CA ASP A 48 1.94 -8.82 -11.27
C ASP A 48 3.04 -9.65 -10.57
N SER A 49 2.84 -10.97 -10.43
CA SER A 49 3.77 -11.85 -9.70
C SER A 49 5.18 -11.92 -10.27
N ASP A 50 5.36 -11.62 -11.55
CA ASP A 50 6.66 -11.50 -12.22
C ASP A 50 7.20 -10.05 -12.23
N GLY A 51 6.41 -9.10 -11.77
CA GLY A 51 6.73 -7.66 -11.72
C GLY A 51 6.79 -6.96 -13.08
N GLU A 52 6.47 -7.65 -14.18
CA GLU A 52 6.62 -7.10 -15.53
C GLU A 52 5.47 -6.16 -15.93
N LEU A 53 4.29 -6.28 -15.32
CA LEU A 53 3.11 -5.50 -15.69
C LEU A 53 3.30 -4.02 -15.37
N THR A 54 3.86 -3.71 -14.20
CA THR A 54 4.09 -2.33 -13.76
C THR A 54 5.56 -1.97 -13.66
N GLY A 55 6.43 -2.90 -13.25
CA GLY A 55 7.82 -2.64 -12.91
C GLY A 55 7.99 -1.79 -11.65
N ILE A 56 6.97 -1.75 -10.79
CA ILE A 56 6.94 -0.98 -9.55
C ILE A 56 6.76 -1.97 -8.40
N ASP A 57 7.64 -1.88 -7.41
CA ASP A 57 7.47 -2.54 -6.11
C ASP A 57 6.41 -1.77 -5.31
N TRP A 58 5.18 -2.27 -5.31
CA TRP A 58 4.06 -1.55 -4.71
C TRP A 58 4.06 -1.63 -3.19
N VAL A 59 4.50 -2.75 -2.62
CA VAL A 59 4.73 -2.90 -1.18
C VAL A 59 5.74 -1.87 -0.68
N ALA A 60 6.90 -1.74 -1.31
CA ALA A 60 7.88 -0.72 -0.92
C ALA A 60 7.32 0.70 -1.05
N LYS A 61 6.53 0.95 -2.11
CA LYS A 61 5.93 2.27 -2.35
C LYS A 61 4.90 2.65 -1.29
N ILE A 62 4.02 1.72 -0.87
CA ILE A 62 3.03 2.03 0.18
C ILE A 62 3.70 2.21 1.54
N LEU A 63 4.70 1.39 1.86
CA LEU A 63 5.46 1.53 3.11
C LEU A 63 6.12 2.90 3.22
N ALA A 64 6.81 3.35 2.17
CA ALA A 64 7.41 4.67 2.13
C ALA A 64 6.38 5.81 2.28
N ALA A 65 5.19 5.65 1.68
CA ALA A 65 4.11 6.64 1.80
C ALA A 65 3.53 6.70 3.22
N VAL A 66 3.35 5.55 3.87
CA VAL A 66 2.88 5.43 5.25
C VAL A 66 3.88 6.07 6.23
N GLU A 67 5.17 5.77 6.08
CA GLU A 67 6.24 6.39 6.88
C GLU A 67 6.24 7.92 6.70
N HIS A 68 6.13 8.39 5.46
CA HIS A 68 6.07 9.83 5.17
C HIS A 68 4.84 10.53 5.78
N ALA A 69 3.72 9.81 5.89
CA ALA A 69 2.51 10.30 6.53
C ALA A 69 2.58 10.31 8.07
N GLY A 70 3.67 9.83 8.67
CA GLY A 70 3.86 9.74 10.12
C GLY A 70 3.37 8.42 10.73
N GLY A 71 3.15 7.39 9.92
CA GLY A 71 2.90 6.03 10.40
C GLY A 71 4.19 5.31 10.78
N GLU A 72 4.10 4.36 11.72
CA GLU A 72 5.23 3.53 12.14
C GLU A 72 5.15 2.16 11.46
N ILE A 73 6.18 1.79 10.70
CA ILE A 73 6.21 0.47 10.08
C ILE A 73 6.65 -0.55 11.14
N VAL A 74 5.69 -1.29 11.70
CA VAL A 74 6.00 -2.50 12.48
C VAL A 74 6.27 -3.60 11.45
N GLU A 75 7.41 -4.28 11.55
CA GLU A 75 7.83 -5.36 10.64
C GLU A 75 6.63 -6.20 10.19
N ILE A 76 6.26 -6.08 8.92
CA ILE A 76 5.27 -6.96 8.33
C ILE A 76 6.00 -8.28 8.16
N ASN A 77 5.60 -9.31 8.92
CA ASN A 77 6.02 -10.69 8.66
C ASN A 77 5.33 -11.14 7.37
N ILE A 78 5.85 -10.69 6.22
CA ILE A 78 5.51 -11.20 4.90
C ILE A 78 6.34 -12.47 4.65
#